data_AF-A0A7X9E9V7-F1
#
_entry.id   AF-A0A7X9E9V7-F1
#
_cell.length_a   1.000
_cell.length_b   1.000
_cell.length_c   1.000
_cell.angle_alpha   90.00
_cell.angle_beta   90.00
_cell.angle_gamma   90.00
#
_symmetry.space_group_name_H-M   'P 1'
#
loop_
_entity.id
_entity.type
_entity.pdbx_description
1 polymer ?
#
loop_
_entity_poly.entity_id
_entity_poly.type
_entity_poly.pdbx_seq_one_letter_code
_entity_poly.pdbx_strand_id
1 'polypeptide(L)'
;MKNIKTDRNRKNNLIKSTKNTVIAGALCSALIMPSLVHGIGTLPVSASNAEIVPISYKYNHWAEVYVDQLSKNFNIESVFKGKDLEAYVTEEDFRNIVKLVLNEKYDGVPDALTREAIVHEFTRIWAEETYQSLDQIAVIQMIIYADADEIDARYNHGVTIAYMKDIAKGRNDGIFAPKDNVRYGELAALVLNTRSAIDAELSYENQPVKEERFETRGSYKIEKDKVVLDFELINHYNEAKNLEFSSGQQFEVTIADEKGEEVYRYSDGKSFTMALIYKDINPGESLKWQDIWDMTNKEGEKLTSGKYQARIDILVRLGSGVGESSEKIDESQLTTVIEFNLGV
;
A
#
# COMPACT_ATOMS: atom_id res chain seq x y z
N MET A 1 35.66 -23.96 -48.44
CA MET A 1 35.98 -22.50 -48.31
C MET A 1 35.29 -21.76 -49.45
N LYS A 2 34.57 -20.67 -49.18
CA LYS A 2 34.07 -19.70 -50.17
C LYS A 2 34.16 -18.29 -49.54
N ASN A 3 34.48 -17.28 -50.34
CA ASN A 3 34.94 -15.98 -49.85
C ASN A 3 33.82 -14.97 -49.50
N ILE A 4 34.23 -13.90 -48.83
CA ILE A 4 33.40 -12.90 -48.15
C ILE A 4 33.60 -11.50 -48.78
N LYS A 5 32.51 -10.71 -48.86
CA LYS A 5 32.40 -9.24 -49.06
C LYS A 5 33.03 -8.57 -50.30
N THR A 6 32.18 -7.85 -51.03
CA THR A 6 32.23 -6.38 -51.27
C THR A 6 30.78 -5.96 -51.58
N ASP A 7 30.08 -5.17 -50.77
CA ASP A 7 30.27 -3.73 -50.45
C ASP A 7 30.08 -2.80 -51.67
N ARG A 8 29.19 -1.80 -51.52
CA ARG A 8 28.84 -0.75 -52.50
C ARG A 8 28.38 0.51 -51.78
N ASN A 9 28.83 1.67 -52.26
CA ASN A 9 28.72 2.95 -51.55
C ASN A 9 28.41 4.13 -52.52
N ARG A 10 27.76 5.19 -52.01
CA ARG A 10 27.42 6.50 -52.66
C ARG A 10 26.40 6.44 -53.83
N LYS A 11 25.44 7.37 -53.94
CA LYS A 11 25.63 8.84 -54.08
C LYS A 11 24.42 9.68 -53.63
N ASN A 12 24.69 10.98 -53.45
CA ASN A 12 23.75 12.04 -53.05
C ASN A 12 23.07 12.71 -54.26
N ASN A 13 22.10 13.61 -54.00
CA ASN A 13 21.89 14.81 -54.83
C ASN A 13 21.34 16.00 -54.01
N LEU A 14 21.60 17.24 -54.45
CA LEU A 14 21.22 18.52 -53.83
C LEU A 14 20.60 19.48 -54.87
N ILE A 15 19.57 20.24 -54.48
CA ILE A 15 19.16 21.54 -55.07
C ILE A 15 18.62 22.40 -53.88
N LYS A 16 19.28 23.49 -53.44
CA LYS A 16 19.07 24.94 -53.76
C LYS A 16 17.61 25.42 -53.58
N SER A 17 17.28 26.64 -53.12
CA SER A 17 17.99 27.94 -52.92
C SER A 17 17.32 28.70 -51.72
N THR A 18 17.48 29.98 -51.31
CA THR A 18 18.14 31.22 -51.79
C THR A 18 18.60 32.08 -50.57
N LYS A 19 18.63 33.43 -50.63
CA LYS A 19 18.92 34.41 -49.54
C LYS A 19 18.24 35.78 -49.81
N ASN A 20 18.33 36.70 -48.82
CA ASN A 20 18.19 38.18 -48.84
C ASN A 20 16.82 38.79 -48.44
N THR A 21 16.66 40.06 -47.97
CA THR A 21 17.42 40.89 -46.97
C THR A 21 16.86 42.35 -46.91
N VAL A 22 16.62 42.92 -45.70
CA VAL A 22 16.69 44.38 -45.31
C VAL A 22 15.50 45.41 -45.47
N ILE A 23 15.13 46.04 -44.32
CA ILE A 23 14.77 47.48 -44.01
C ILE A 23 13.36 48.14 -44.21
N ALA A 24 13.01 48.97 -43.18
CA ALA A 24 12.11 50.16 -43.07
C ALA A 24 10.55 50.05 -43.07
N GLY A 25 9.86 51.02 -42.43
CA GLY A 25 8.37 51.10 -42.45
C GLY A 25 7.65 52.37 -41.92
N ALA A 26 7.62 52.63 -40.60
CA ALA A 26 7.06 53.82 -39.90
C ALA A 26 5.52 54.14 -39.92
N LEU A 27 5.12 54.98 -38.93
CA LEU A 27 3.96 55.92 -38.83
C LEU A 27 2.60 55.55 -38.16
N CYS A 28 2.17 56.47 -37.27
CA CYS A 28 0.78 56.84 -36.83
C CYS A 28 -0.02 55.88 -35.90
N SER A 29 -0.83 56.32 -34.89
CA SER A 29 -1.30 57.68 -34.49
C SER A 29 -1.48 57.89 -32.96
N ALA A 30 -1.32 59.15 -32.54
CA ALA A 30 -1.69 59.91 -31.34
C ALA A 30 -2.65 59.39 -30.21
N LEU A 31 -2.23 59.66 -28.96
CA LEU A 31 -2.91 60.36 -27.83
C LEU A 31 -4.40 60.10 -27.48
N ILE A 32 -4.67 59.77 -26.20
CA ILE A 32 -5.29 60.68 -25.21
C ILE A 32 -4.67 60.41 -23.82
N MET A 33 -4.45 61.46 -23.01
CA MET A 33 -4.26 61.40 -21.55
C MET A 33 -5.35 62.24 -20.89
N PRO A 34 -5.90 61.81 -19.74
CA PRO A 34 -6.11 62.74 -18.64
C PRO A 34 -5.56 62.19 -17.32
N SER A 35 -4.69 62.95 -16.68
CA SER A 35 -4.35 62.77 -15.26
C SER A 35 -5.50 63.22 -14.37
N LEU A 36 -5.84 62.46 -13.33
CA LEU A 36 -6.65 62.96 -12.22
C LEU A 36 -6.04 62.50 -10.89
N VAL A 37 -6.17 63.35 -9.87
CA VAL A 37 -5.31 63.35 -8.68
C VAL A 37 -6.15 63.35 -7.40
N HIS A 38 -5.78 62.47 -6.46
CA HIS A 38 -6.33 62.30 -5.11
C HIS A 38 -7.83 61.95 -4.97
N GLY A 39 -8.08 60.72 -4.52
CA GLY A 39 -9.35 60.26 -3.96
C GLY A 39 -9.07 59.13 -2.96
N ILE A 40 -9.31 59.39 -1.68
CA ILE A 40 -8.93 58.50 -0.55
C ILE A 40 -9.66 57.16 -0.62
N GLY A 41 -8.95 56.05 -0.36
CA GLY A 41 -9.59 54.86 0.23
C GLY A 41 -9.24 53.48 -0.34
N THR A 42 -8.00 53.01 -0.19
CA THR A 42 -7.66 51.63 0.27
C THR A 42 -6.15 51.46 0.37
N LEU A 43 -5.69 50.64 1.32
CA LEU A 43 -4.29 50.18 1.38
C LEU A 43 -4.12 49.01 0.39
N PRO A 44 -3.09 49.00 -0.48
CA PRO A 44 -2.67 47.74 -1.09
C PRO A 44 -2.19 46.80 0.02
N VAL A 45 -2.64 45.54 -0.03
CA VAL A 45 -2.28 44.53 0.97
C VAL A 45 -0.76 44.37 1.03
N SER A 46 -0.22 44.32 2.24
CA SER A 46 1.21 44.10 2.48
C SER A 46 1.68 42.83 1.77
N ALA A 47 2.85 42.88 1.13
CA ALA A 47 3.48 41.71 0.53
C ALA A 47 4.07 40.80 1.62
N SER A 48 3.21 40.15 2.39
CA SER A 48 3.57 39.12 3.36
C SER A 48 4.11 37.90 2.61
N ASN A 49 5.42 37.66 2.73
CA ASN A 49 6.18 36.48 2.35
C ASN A 49 5.39 35.42 1.56
N ALA A 50 5.28 35.59 0.25
CA ALA A 50 4.90 34.49 -0.62
C ALA A 50 6.05 33.49 -0.66
N GLU A 51 5.93 32.39 0.08
CA GLU A 51 6.92 31.32 0.06
C GLU A 51 7.05 30.76 -1.36
N ILE A 52 8.28 30.78 -1.88
CA ILE A 52 8.58 30.31 -3.22
C ILE A 52 8.63 28.77 -3.17
N VAL A 53 7.48 28.12 -3.36
CA VAL A 53 7.39 26.66 -3.41
C VAL A 53 8.26 26.14 -4.57
N PRO A 54 9.33 25.38 -4.30
CA PRO A 54 10.23 24.90 -5.35
C PRO A 54 9.59 23.76 -6.13
N ILE A 55 9.66 23.83 -7.47
CA ILE A 55 9.05 22.86 -8.39
C ILE A 55 9.62 21.43 -8.23
N SER A 56 10.80 21.30 -7.60
CA SER A 56 11.27 20.05 -7.02
C SER A 56 12.16 20.33 -5.81
N TYR A 57 11.77 19.90 -4.61
CA TYR A 57 12.67 19.87 -3.46
C TYR A 57 13.58 18.64 -3.59
N LYS A 58 14.89 18.85 -3.71
CA LYS A 58 15.87 17.76 -3.74
C LYS A 58 16.54 17.65 -2.38
N TYR A 59 16.12 16.65 -1.61
CA TYR A 59 16.78 16.27 -0.36
C TYR A 59 18.25 15.89 -0.59
N ASN A 60 19.13 16.25 0.35
CA ASN A 60 20.56 15.94 0.28
C ASN A 60 20.89 14.62 0.97
N HIS A 61 20.20 14.33 2.07
CA HIS A 61 20.24 13.08 2.81
C HIS A 61 18.88 12.36 2.76
N TRP A 62 18.89 11.03 2.66
CA TRP A 62 17.68 10.22 2.43
C TRP A 62 16.61 10.39 3.52
N ALA A 63 17.02 10.61 4.77
CA ALA A 63 16.11 10.74 5.90
C ALA A 63 15.45 12.12 6.05
N GLU A 64 15.84 13.14 5.26
CA GLU A 64 15.26 14.50 5.37
C GLU A 64 13.74 14.49 5.15
N VAL A 65 13.21 13.58 4.33
CA VAL A 65 11.77 13.43 4.11
C VAL A 65 11.00 13.01 5.37
N TYR A 66 11.59 12.18 6.23
CA TYR A 66 10.97 11.75 7.49
C TYR A 66 11.00 12.88 8.53
N VAL A 67 12.09 13.66 8.56
CA VAL A 67 12.22 14.86 9.40
C VAL A 67 11.19 15.93 8.98
N ASP A 68 11.05 16.19 7.68
CA ASP A 68 10.01 17.06 7.11
C ASP A 68 8.60 16.58 7.48
N GLN A 69 8.30 15.28 7.28
CA GLN A 69 7.00 14.69 7.65
C GLN A 69 6.68 14.81 9.14
N LEU A 70 7.63 14.52 10.03
CA LEU A 70 7.46 14.67 11.48
C LEU A 70 7.24 16.14 11.89
N SER A 71 8.00 17.07 11.29
CA SER A 71 7.97 18.50 11.66
C SER A 71 6.63 19.21 11.41
N LYS A 72 5.76 18.63 10.56
CA LYS A 72 4.42 19.17 10.25
C LYS A 72 3.44 19.05 11.41
N ASN A 73 3.61 18.01 12.24
CA ASN A 73 2.70 17.68 13.33
C ASN A 73 3.36 17.81 14.72
N PHE A 74 4.69 17.70 14.80
CA PHE A 74 5.42 17.61 16.07
C PHE A 74 6.57 18.61 16.13
N ASN A 75 6.77 19.26 17.29
CA ASN A 75 7.88 20.20 17.50
C ASN A 75 9.21 19.47 17.78
N ILE A 76 9.80 18.90 16.72
CA ILE A 76 11.00 18.06 16.80
C ILE A 76 12.34 18.85 16.82
N GLU A 77 12.29 20.19 16.88
CA GLU A 77 13.52 21.03 16.80
C GLU A 77 14.54 20.66 17.89
N SER A 78 14.09 20.33 19.10
CA SER A 78 14.95 19.94 20.23
C SER A 78 15.78 18.69 19.96
N VAL A 79 15.35 17.83 19.02
CA VAL A 79 16.03 16.57 18.68
C VAL A 79 16.88 16.70 17.41
N PHE A 80 16.39 17.37 16.35
CA PHE A 80 17.04 17.35 15.04
C PHE A 80 17.74 18.65 14.61
N LYS A 81 17.49 19.79 15.26
CA LYS A 81 17.96 21.10 14.77
C LYS A 81 19.48 21.22 14.83
N GLY A 82 20.11 21.25 13.65
CA GLY A 82 21.56 21.36 13.51
C GLY A 82 22.33 20.08 13.84
N LYS A 83 21.66 18.92 13.97
CA LYS A 83 22.31 17.61 14.03
C LYS A 83 22.75 17.18 12.62
N ASP A 84 23.81 16.38 12.56
CA ASP A 84 24.13 15.60 11.37
C ASP A 84 23.26 14.32 11.36
N LEU A 85 22.60 14.02 10.23
CA LEU A 85 21.73 12.85 10.13
C LEU A 85 22.52 11.52 10.10
N GLU A 86 23.82 11.57 9.82
CA GLU A 86 24.74 10.43 9.90
C GLU A 86 25.41 10.28 11.29
N ALA A 87 25.21 11.23 12.22
CA ALA A 87 25.69 11.08 13.60
C ALA A 87 24.85 10.07 14.39
N TYR A 88 25.49 9.37 15.33
CA TYR A 88 24.79 8.49 16.28
C TYR A 88 23.95 9.31 17.28
N VAL A 89 22.81 8.77 17.66
CA VAL A 89 21.90 9.37 18.64
C VAL A 89 22.34 9.11 20.08
N THR A 90 21.75 9.80 21.05
CA THR A 90 21.87 9.49 22.48
C THR A 90 20.56 8.96 23.07
N GLU A 91 20.62 8.40 24.28
CA GLU A 91 19.42 8.04 25.07
C GLU A 91 18.49 9.23 25.31
N GLU A 92 19.04 10.45 25.45
CA GLU A 92 18.26 11.67 25.62
C GLU A 92 17.51 12.03 24.33
N ASP A 93 18.17 11.98 23.16
CA ASP A 93 17.52 12.22 21.87
C ASP A 93 16.38 11.22 21.61
N PHE A 94 16.63 9.93 21.88
CA PHE A 94 15.64 8.86 21.74
C PHE A 94 14.43 9.10 22.67
N ARG A 95 14.67 9.28 23.97
CA ARG A 95 13.60 9.51 24.95
C ARG A 95 12.79 10.77 24.62
N ASN A 96 13.46 11.84 24.18
CA ASN A 96 12.80 13.09 23.81
C ASN A 96 11.93 12.93 22.55
N ILE A 97 12.37 12.21 21.51
CA ILE A 97 11.53 12.01 20.31
C ILE A 97 10.36 11.05 20.56
N VAL A 98 10.54 10.00 21.37
CA VAL A 98 9.45 9.11 21.78
C VAL A 98 8.38 9.89 22.54
N LYS A 99 8.78 10.78 23.47
CA LYS A 99 7.86 11.67 24.19
C LYS A 99 7.10 12.64 23.27
N LEU A 100 7.78 13.18 22.26
CA LEU A 100 7.19 14.19 21.37
C LEU A 100 6.24 13.61 20.31
N VAL A 101 6.38 12.34 19.94
CA VAL A 101 5.71 11.75 18.77
C VAL A 101 4.81 10.56 19.13
N LEU A 102 5.21 9.74 20.10
CA LEU A 102 4.51 8.48 20.44
C LEU A 102 3.73 8.61 21.75
N ASN A 103 4.41 8.81 22.89
CA ASN A 103 3.79 8.84 24.21
C ASN A 103 4.49 9.84 25.15
N GLU A 104 3.82 10.95 25.47
CA GLU A 104 4.32 12.03 26.34
C GLU A 104 4.79 11.58 27.74
N LYS A 105 4.23 10.47 28.23
CA LYS A 105 4.49 9.91 29.57
C LYS A 105 5.68 8.95 29.59
N TYR A 106 6.19 8.53 28.43
CA TYR A 106 7.27 7.54 28.30
C TYR A 106 8.52 7.91 29.13
N ASP A 107 8.84 7.13 30.16
CA ASP A 107 10.01 7.31 31.03
C ASP A 107 11.06 6.18 30.89
N GLY A 108 10.81 5.22 29.99
CA GLY A 108 11.71 4.11 29.67
C GLY A 108 13.05 4.52 29.05
N VAL A 109 13.90 3.51 28.87
CA VAL A 109 15.22 3.60 28.21
C VAL A 109 15.44 2.29 27.43
N PRO A 110 15.91 2.32 26.18
CA PRO A 110 16.31 1.11 25.47
C PRO A 110 17.59 0.54 26.10
N ASP A 111 17.67 -0.79 26.22
CA ASP A 111 18.81 -1.53 26.78
C ASP A 111 20.19 -1.16 26.18
N ALA A 112 20.19 -0.71 24.92
CA ALA A 112 21.34 -0.19 24.21
C ALA A 112 20.88 0.74 23.07
N LEU A 113 21.81 1.51 22.51
CA LEU A 113 21.58 2.32 21.30
C LEU A 113 21.82 1.54 19.99
N THR A 114 22.01 0.22 20.09
CA THR A 114 22.12 -0.69 18.94
C THR A 114 20.77 -0.83 18.23
N ARG A 115 20.80 -1.07 16.93
CA ARG A 115 19.62 -1.13 16.07
C ARG A 115 18.62 -2.20 16.50
N GLU A 116 19.08 -3.37 16.93
CA GLU A 116 18.21 -4.41 17.49
C GLU A 116 17.44 -3.95 18.75
N ALA A 117 18.10 -3.23 19.67
CA ALA A 117 17.52 -2.78 20.92
C ALA A 117 16.53 -1.62 20.70
N ILE A 118 16.90 -0.66 19.86
CA ILE A 118 16.06 0.48 19.50
C ILE A 118 14.81 0.04 18.72
N VAL A 119 14.95 -0.90 17.77
CA VAL A 119 13.81 -1.46 17.02
C VAL A 119 12.89 -2.28 17.93
N HIS A 120 13.45 -3.08 18.84
CA HIS A 120 12.67 -3.79 19.85
C HIS A 120 11.88 -2.82 20.74
N GLU A 121 12.51 -1.77 21.25
CA GLU A 121 11.87 -0.77 22.11
C GLU A 121 10.76 0.02 21.40
N PHE A 122 10.97 0.43 20.14
CA PHE A 122 9.90 1.01 19.32
C PHE A 122 8.72 0.05 19.13
N THR A 123 8.97 -1.25 19.03
CA THR A 123 7.91 -2.26 18.85
C THR A 123 7.19 -2.56 20.16
N ARG A 124 7.88 -2.49 21.32
CA ARG A 124 7.25 -2.50 22.65
C ARG A 124 6.31 -1.31 22.82
N ILE A 125 6.77 -0.10 22.45
CA ILE A 125 5.95 1.11 22.48
C ILE A 125 4.73 0.98 21.55
N TRP A 126 4.91 0.47 20.32
CA TRP A 126 3.79 0.20 19.41
C TRP A 126 2.77 -0.77 20.01
N ALA A 127 3.22 -1.86 20.65
CA ALA A 127 2.32 -2.81 21.29
C ALA A 127 1.55 -2.17 22.47
N GLU A 128 2.22 -1.38 23.31
CA GLU A 128 1.61 -0.70 24.46
C GLU A 128 0.58 0.37 24.05
N GLU A 129 0.91 1.22 23.06
CA GLU A 129 -0.02 2.23 22.53
C GLU A 129 -1.19 1.62 21.73
N THR A 130 -1.13 0.34 21.39
CA THR A 130 -2.21 -0.41 20.70
C THR A 130 -2.84 -1.50 21.58
N TYR A 131 -2.60 -1.44 22.89
CA TYR A 131 -3.16 -2.34 23.92
C TYR A 131 -2.82 -3.84 23.76
N GLN A 132 -1.78 -4.16 22.98
CA GLN A 132 -1.33 -5.52 22.70
C GLN A 132 -0.20 -5.96 23.64
N SER A 133 -0.13 -7.26 23.93
CA SER A 133 1.00 -7.87 24.64
C SER A 133 2.00 -8.42 23.63
N LEU A 134 3.19 -7.81 23.53
CA LEU A 134 4.21 -8.13 22.53
C LEU A 134 4.54 -9.63 22.49
N ASP A 135 4.74 -10.25 23.66
CA ASP A 135 5.07 -11.67 23.82
C ASP A 135 3.96 -12.65 23.41
N GLN A 136 2.73 -12.15 23.22
CA GLN A 136 1.55 -12.96 22.86
C GLN A 136 1.21 -12.89 21.35
N ILE A 137 1.80 -11.94 20.62
CA ILE A 137 1.58 -11.79 19.17
C ILE A 137 2.23 -12.98 18.44
N ALA A 138 1.44 -13.77 17.73
CA ALA A 138 1.95 -14.89 16.95
C ALA A 138 2.68 -14.40 15.69
N VAL A 139 3.92 -14.89 15.49
CA VAL A 139 4.72 -14.62 14.29
C VAL A 139 4.99 -15.90 13.50
N ILE A 140 5.03 -15.79 12.17
CA ILE A 140 5.49 -16.87 11.30
C ILE A 140 7.02 -16.85 11.27
N GLN A 141 7.67 -18.00 11.47
CA GLN A 141 9.12 -18.09 11.35
C GLN A 141 9.55 -17.90 9.88
N MET A 142 10.25 -16.80 9.59
CA MET A 142 10.76 -16.46 8.27
C MET A 142 12.08 -15.69 8.36
N ILE A 143 12.98 -15.92 7.39
CA ILE A 143 14.26 -15.21 7.30
C ILE A 143 14.00 -13.87 6.59
N ILE A 144 13.75 -12.83 7.39
CA ILE A 144 13.47 -11.45 6.92
C ILE A 144 14.72 -10.66 6.54
N TYR A 145 15.88 -11.02 7.10
CA TYR A 145 17.14 -10.32 6.89
C TYR A 145 18.28 -11.31 6.64
N ALA A 146 19.30 -10.88 5.87
CA ALA A 146 20.44 -11.73 5.50
C ALA A 146 21.35 -12.12 6.69
N ASP A 147 21.30 -11.31 7.75
CA ASP A 147 22.07 -11.36 9.00
C ASP A 147 21.16 -11.57 10.22
N ALA A 148 19.99 -12.19 10.03
CA ALA A 148 19.00 -12.40 11.08
C ALA A 148 19.50 -13.31 12.23
N ASP A 149 20.55 -14.10 12.01
CA ASP A 149 21.23 -14.93 13.01
C ASP A 149 22.20 -14.15 13.90
N GLU A 150 22.57 -12.91 13.53
CA GLU A 150 23.32 -12.01 14.43
C GLU A 150 22.40 -11.32 15.47
N ILE A 151 21.08 -11.29 15.27
CA ILE A 151 20.12 -10.66 16.19
C ILE A 151 20.10 -11.41 17.53
N ASP A 152 20.20 -10.70 18.65
CA ASP A 152 20.08 -11.33 19.97
C ASP A 152 18.68 -11.97 20.13
N ALA A 153 18.63 -13.20 20.62
CA ALA A 153 17.39 -13.96 20.81
C ALA A 153 16.34 -13.20 21.64
N ARG A 154 16.76 -12.33 22.57
CA ARG A 154 15.85 -11.51 23.39
C ARG A 154 15.15 -10.38 22.62
N TYR A 155 15.67 -10.01 21.45
CA TYR A 155 15.07 -8.99 20.57
C TYR A 155 14.41 -9.58 19.32
N ASN A 156 14.77 -10.80 18.92
CA ASN A 156 14.37 -11.44 17.67
C ASN A 156 12.84 -11.41 17.43
N HIS A 157 12.04 -11.62 18.48
CA HIS A 157 10.58 -11.55 18.41
C HIS A 157 10.07 -10.14 18.06
N GLY A 158 10.46 -9.13 18.84
CA GLY A 158 10.10 -7.73 18.57
C GLY A 158 10.64 -7.23 17.23
N VAL A 159 11.85 -7.62 16.82
CA VAL A 159 12.41 -7.27 15.50
C VAL A 159 11.63 -7.93 14.35
N THR A 160 11.09 -9.12 14.55
CA THR A 160 10.21 -9.79 13.57
C THR A 160 8.87 -9.06 13.43
N ILE A 161 8.27 -8.66 14.56
CA ILE A 161 7.03 -7.86 14.56
C ILE A 161 7.28 -6.47 13.95
N ALA A 162 8.44 -5.85 14.21
CA ALA A 162 8.83 -4.57 13.61
C ALA A 162 8.86 -4.61 12.07
N TYR A 163 9.28 -5.74 11.49
CA TYR A 163 9.21 -5.98 10.05
C TYR A 163 7.76 -6.16 9.59
N MET A 164 6.98 -7.00 10.28
CA MET A 164 5.58 -7.28 9.92
C MET A 164 4.66 -6.05 10.01
N LYS A 165 4.98 -5.08 10.89
CA LYS A 165 4.26 -3.81 11.09
C LYS A 165 4.90 -2.63 10.36
N ASP A 166 5.84 -2.89 9.45
CA ASP A 166 6.56 -1.87 8.64
C ASP A 166 7.38 -0.82 9.43
N ILE A 167 7.49 -0.99 10.76
CA ILE A 167 8.26 -0.14 11.69
C ILE A 167 9.73 -0.10 11.28
N ALA A 168 10.34 -1.27 11.10
CA ALA A 168 11.74 -1.42 10.76
C ALA A 168 11.92 -2.32 9.53
N LYS A 169 12.84 -1.93 8.65
CA LYS A 169 13.19 -2.67 7.43
C LYS A 169 14.70 -2.87 7.35
N GLY A 170 15.13 -3.76 6.46
CA GLY A 170 16.54 -3.90 6.12
C GLY A 170 17.07 -2.63 5.47
N ARG A 171 18.38 -2.43 5.56
CA ARG A 171 19.14 -1.52 4.69
C ARG A 171 19.24 -2.17 3.30
N ASN A 172 20.02 -1.57 2.40
CA ASN A 172 20.27 -2.14 1.06
C ASN A 172 20.69 -3.62 1.16
N ASP A 173 20.29 -4.40 0.15
CA ASP A 173 20.50 -5.85 0.05
C ASP A 173 19.89 -6.71 1.19
N GLY A 174 18.99 -6.13 2.02
CA GLY A 174 18.23 -6.87 3.03
C GLY A 174 18.98 -7.12 4.34
N ILE A 175 20.03 -6.35 4.61
CA ILE A 175 20.85 -6.44 5.82
C ILE A 175 20.22 -5.61 6.94
N PHE A 176 20.02 -6.17 8.12
CA PHE A 176 19.48 -5.46 9.29
C PHE A 176 20.55 -4.63 10.01
N ALA A 177 21.76 -5.18 10.15
CA ALA A 177 22.87 -4.71 10.97
C ALA A 177 22.49 -4.55 12.46
N PRO A 178 22.19 -5.65 13.19
CA PRO A 178 21.64 -5.57 14.56
C PRO A 178 22.54 -4.82 15.55
N LYS A 179 23.87 -4.97 15.43
CA LYS A 179 24.85 -4.44 16.38
C LYS A 179 25.31 -3.01 16.09
N ASP A 180 24.88 -2.42 14.97
CA ASP A 180 25.19 -1.02 14.65
C ASP A 180 24.41 -0.06 15.55
N ASN A 181 25.04 1.02 16.00
CA ASN A 181 24.35 2.10 16.70
C ASN A 181 23.48 2.91 15.73
N VAL A 182 22.29 3.30 16.18
CA VAL A 182 21.31 4.05 15.38
C VAL A 182 21.77 5.49 15.12
N ARG A 183 21.66 5.93 13.86
CA ARG A 183 21.92 7.32 13.43
C ARG A 183 20.66 8.20 13.48
N TYR A 184 20.78 9.52 13.56
CA TYR A 184 19.61 10.42 13.58
C TYR A 184 18.68 10.21 12.37
N GLY A 185 19.21 9.96 11.17
CA GLY A 185 18.40 9.65 10.00
C GLY A 185 17.59 8.35 10.14
N GLU A 186 18.17 7.32 10.77
CA GLU A 186 17.45 6.08 11.09
C GLU A 186 16.42 6.31 12.20
N LEU A 187 16.73 7.11 13.23
CA LEU A 187 15.79 7.46 14.30
C LEU A 187 14.55 8.19 13.76
N ALA A 188 14.73 9.14 12.84
CA ALA A 188 13.63 9.85 12.19
C ALA A 188 12.71 8.90 11.42
N ALA A 189 13.29 7.94 10.69
CA ALA A 189 12.52 6.93 9.97
C ALA A 189 11.78 5.98 10.93
N LEU A 190 12.47 5.44 11.94
CA LEU A 190 11.89 4.49 12.90
C LEU A 190 10.74 5.12 13.70
N VAL A 191 10.89 6.35 14.21
CA VAL A 191 9.82 6.98 15.00
C VAL A 191 8.60 7.35 14.14
N LEU A 192 8.79 7.77 12.88
CA LEU A 192 7.66 8.05 11.98
C LEU A 192 6.96 6.77 11.51
N ASN A 193 7.71 5.70 11.23
CA ASN A 193 7.13 4.40 10.91
C ASN A 193 6.36 3.84 12.13
N THR A 194 6.92 3.95 13.34
CA THR A 194 6.23 3.55 14.59
C THR A 194 4.94 4.34 14.79
N ARG A 195 4.97 5.67 14.60
CA ARG A 195 3.77 6.52 14.64
C ARG A 195 2.75 6.05 13.60
N SER A 196 3.19 5.75 12.39
CA SER A 196 2.32 5.28 11.29
C SER A 196 1.75 3.89 11.56
N ALA A 197 2.46 3.01 12.25
CA ALA A 197 1.97 1.69 12.66
C ALA A 197 0.98 1.77 13.84
N ILE A 198 1.18 2.71 14.78
CA ILE A 198 0.19 3.03 15.83
C ILE A 198 -1.05 3.65 15.20
N ASP A 199 -0.89 4.67 14.34
CA ASP A 199 -2.00 5.32 13.64
C ASP A 199 -2.72 4.35 12.69
N ALA A 200 -2.05 3.35 12.11
CA ALA A 200 -2.71 2.28 11.36
C ALA A 200 -3.61 1.42 12.27
N GLU A 201 -3.07 0.86 13.37
CA GLU A 201 -3.83 0.02 14.28
C GLU A 201 -5.00 0.80 14.94
N LEU A 202 -4.73 2.01 15.43
CA LEU A 202 -5.75 2.86 16.07
C LEU A 202 -6.71 3.52 15.08
N SER A 203 -6.37 3.60 13.78
CA SER A 203 -7.36 3.95 12.73
C SER A 203 -8.13 2.75 12.20
N TYR A 204 -7.78 1.51 12.56
CA TYR A 204 -8.75 0.40 12.54
C TYR A 204 -9.73 0.47 13.71
N GLU A 205 -9.32 0.97 14.89
CA GLU A 205 -10.26 1.28 15.99
C GLU A 205 -11.15 2.52 15.71
N ASN A 206 -10.64 3.52 14.97
CA ASN A 206 -11.34 4.78 14.67
C ASN A 206 -11.88 4.90 13.23
N GLN A 207 -11.79 3.84 12.43
CA GLN A 207 -12.72 3.66 11.31
C GLN A 207 -14.15 3.49 11.87
N PRO A 208 -15.20 3.88 11.12
CA PRO A 208 -16.58 3.63 11.57
C PRO A 208 -16.72 2.12 11.80
N VAL A 209 -17.11 1.75 13.04
CA VAL A 209 -17.14 0.37 13.61
C VAL A 209 -17.09 -0.65 12.50
N LYS A 210 -15.91 -1.25 12.30
CA LYS A 210 -15.64 -2.21 11.22
C LYS A 210 -16.68 -3.32 11.31
N GLU A 211 -17.72 -3.17 10.49
CA GLU A 211 -19.00 -3.84 10.69
C GLU A 211 -18.76 -5.34 10.82
N GLU A 212 -19.22 -5.95 11.91
CA GLU A 212 -18.90 -7.33 12.26
C GLU A 212 -19.52 -8.27 11.21
N ARG A 213 -18.70 -8.65 10.23
CA ARG A 213 -19.15 -9.15 8.93
C ARG A 213 -18.08 -9.99 8.22
N PHE A 214 -18.49 -10.67 7.16
CA PHE A 214 -17.56 -11.20 6.16
C PHE A 214 -17.38 -10.23 4.98
N GLU A 215 -16.24 -10.33 4.29
CA GLU A 215 -16.03 -9.63 3.03
C GLU A 215 -15.53 -10.60 1.96
N THR A 216 -16.31 -10.80 0.90
CA THR A 216 -15.83 -11.46 -0.32
C THR A 216 -15.06 -10.45 -1.18
N ARG A 217 -13.77 -10.70 -1.39
CA ARG A 217 -12.93 -9.97 -2.36
C ARG A 217 -12.63 -10.82 -3.57
N GLY A 218 -12.46 -10.18 -4.71
CA GLY A 218 -12.15 -10.84 -5.98
C GLY A 218 -11.21 -10.01 -6.84
N SER A 219 -10.38 -10.70 -7.62
CA SER A 219 -9.42 -10.13 -8.55
C SER A 219 -9.32 -11.02 -9.79
N TYR A 220 -8.76 -10.50 -10.88
CA TYR A 220 -8.63 -11.24 -12.12
C TYR A 220 -7.27 -11.00 -12.80
N LYS A 221 -6.87 -11.99 -13.60
CA LYS A 221 -5.73 -11.90 -14.50
C LYS A 221 -6.09 -12.50 -15.85
N ILE A 222 -5.96 -11.70 -16.91
CA ILE A 222 -6.06 -12.20 -18.29
C ILE A 222 -4.70 -12.79 -18.65
N GLU A 223 -4.70 -14.06 -19.06
CA GLU A 223 -3.57 -14.70 -19.72
C GLU A 223 -3.94 -14.96 -21.20
N LYS A 224 -3.01 -15.52 -21.99
CA LYS A 224 -3.10 -15.54 -23.46
C LYS A 224 -4.38 -16.19 -24.01
N ASP A 225 -4.97 -17.12 -23.28
CA ASP A 225 -6.05 -17.99 -23.72
C ASP A 225 -7.09 -18.29 -22.62
N LYS A 226 -7.05 -17.57 -21.49
CA LYS A 226 -7.92 -17.75 -20.32
C LYS A 226 -7.98 -16.51 -19.43
N VAL A 227 -9.03 -16.40 -18.62
CA VAL A 227 -9.13 -15.51 -17.45
C VAL A 227 -8.97 -16.37 -16.20
N VAL A 228 -8.03 -15.98 -15.34
CA VAL A 228 -7.89 -16.50 -13.98
C VAL A 228 -8.63 -15.56 -13.04
N LEU A 229 -9.46 -16.11 -12.15
CA LEU A 229 -10.23 -15.38 -11.15
C LEU A 229 -9.77 -15.85 -9.76
N ASP A 230 -9.14 -14.96 -9.00
CA ASP A 230 -8.61 -15.23 -7.66
C ASP A 230 -9.46 -14.47 -6.63
N PHE A 231 -10.07 -15.18 -5.68
CA PHE A 231 -11.05 -14.61 -4.75
C PHE A 231 -11.00 -15.23 -3.36
N GLU A 232 -11.45 -14.47 -2.36
CA GLU A 232 -11.36 -14.84 -0.95
C GLU A 232 -12.56 -14.35 -0.13
N LEU A 233 -12.93 -15.11 0.91
CA LEU A 233 -13.87 -14.71 1.95
C LEU A 233 -13.08 -14.42 3.23
N ILE A 234 -13.09 -13.18 3.69
CA ILE A 234 -12.34 -12.71 4.87
C ILE A 234 -13.27 -12.63 6.08
N ASN A 235 -12.81 -13.13 7.24
CA ASN A 235 -13.46 -12.90 8.53
C ASN A 235 -13.03 -11.54 9.11
N HIS A 236 -13.95 -10.59 9.28
CA HIS A 236 -13.69 -9.32 9.96
C HIS A 236 -14.27 -9.20 11.37
N TYR A 237 -14.94 -10.25 11.87
CA TYR A 237 -15.31 -10.36 13.28
C TYR A 237 -14.06 -10.46 14.18
N ASN A 238 -14.23 -10.10 15.45
CA ASN A 238 -13.20 -10.25 16.50
C ASN A 238 -13.08 -11.68 17.04
N GLU A 239 -14.00 -12.58 16.67
CA GLU A 239 -14.01 -14.00 17.04
C GLU A 239 -13.87 -14.92 15.82
N ALA A 240 -13.46 -16.17 16.07
CA ALA A 240 -13.45 -17.20 15.05
C ALA A 240 -14.89 -17.66 14.74
N LYS A 241 -15.27 -17.70 13.46
CA LYS A 241 -16.60 -18.16 13.04
C LYS A 241 -16.54 -19.57 12.45
N ASN A 242 -17.51 -20.41 12.78
CA ASN A 242 -17.68 -21.71 12.13
C ASN A 242 -18.54 -21.56 10.87
N LEU A 243 -17.99 -21.94 9.73
CA LEU A 243 -18.63 -21.89 8.42
C LEU A 243 -19.00 -23.30 7.96
N GLU A 244 -20.23 -23.46 7.47
CA GLU A 244 -20.75 -24.71 6.90
C GLU A 244 -21.08 -24.53 5.42
N PHE A 245 -20.53 -25.41 4.59
CA PHE A 245 -20.88 -25.57 3.19
C PHE A 245 -21.74 -26.83 3.02
N SER A 246 -22.82 -26.73 2.25
CA SER A 246 -23.82 -27.79 2.09
C SER A 246 -23.38 -28.97 1.20
N SER A 247 -22.27 -28.79 0.47
CA SER A 247 -21.71 -29.77 -0.47
C SER A 247 -20.23 -29.48 -0.74
N GLY A 248 -19.61 -30.27 -1.63
CA GLY A 248 -18.31 -29.96 -2.23
C GLY A 248 -18.30 -28.69 -3.11
N GLN A 249 -19.45 -28.12 -3.47
CA GLN A 249 -19.53 -26.80 -4.09
C GLN A 249 -19.46 -25.72 -3.01
N GLN A 250 -18.34 -25.01 -2.95
CA GLN A 250 -18.11 -23.95 -1.95
C GLN A 250 -18.41 -22.54 -2.51
N PHE A 251 -18.47 -22.40 -3.83
CA PHE A 251 -18.76 -21.16 -4.53
C PHE A 251 -19.49 -21.42 -5.85
N GLU A 252 -20.07 -20.37 -6.42
CA GLU A 252 -20.43 -20.27 -7.83
C GLU A 252 -19.70 -19.07 -8.44
N VAL A 253 -19.30 -19.20 -9.70
CA VAL A 253 -18.86 -18.07 -10.54
C VAL A 253 -19.76 -18.04 -11.75
N THR A 254 -20.31 -16.87 -12.09
CA THR A 254 -20.99 -16.64 -13.37
C THR A 254 -20.36 -15.47 -14.08
N ILE A 255 -20.29 -15.53 -15.41
CA ILE A 255 -19.74 -14.44 -16.23
C ILE A 255 -20.77 -14.08 -17.28
N ALA A 256 -21.13 -12.80 -17.33
CA ALA A 256 -22.04 -12.22 -18.31
C ALA A 256 -21.31 -11.24 -19.25
N ASP A 257 -21.84 -11.06 -20.46
CA ASP A 257 -21.35 -10.06 -21.41
C ASP A 257 -21.98 -8.66 -21.19
N GLU A 258 -21.68 -7.69 -22.07
CA GLU A 258 -22.24 -6.32 -22.01
C GLU A 258 -23.78 -6.26 -22.17
N LYS A 259 -24.44 -7.33 -22.62
CA LYS A 259 -25.92 -7.44 -22.67
C LYS A 259 -26.51 -8.07 -21.40
N GLY A 260 -25.68 -8.63 -20.51
CA GLY A 260 -26.10 -9.45 -19.38
C GLY A 260 -26.39 -10.93 -19.74
N GLU A 261 -25.92 -11.41 -20.89
CA GLU A 261 -26.08 -12.81 -21.31
C GLU A 261 -24.98 -13.68 -20.67
N GLU A 262 -25.36 -14.72 -19.92
CA GLU A 262 -24.43 -15.59 -19.18
C GLU A 262 -23.62 -16.49 -20.11
N VAL A 263 -22.37 -16.13 -20.35
CA VAL A 263 -21.43 -16.87 -21.23
C VAL A 263 -20.71 -18.01 -20.53
N TYR A 264 -20.58 -17.96 -19.19
CA TYR A 264 -19.91 -19.00 -18.40
C TYR A 264 -20.52 -19.15 -17.00
N ARG A 265 -20.47 -20.37 -16.47
CA ARG A 265 -20.85 -20.72 -15.09
C ARG A 265 -19.94 -21.83 -14.57
N TYR A 266 -19.40 -21.66 -13.36
CA TYR A 266 -18.49 -22.64 -12.77
C TYR A 266 -19.13 -24.01 -12.59
N SER A 267 -20.36 -24.10 -12.11
CA SER A 267 -21.05 -25.39 -11.90
C SER A 267 -21.40 -26.16 -13.19
N ASP A 268 -21.36 -25.55 -14.38
CA ASP A 268 -21.70 -26.22 -15.63
C ASP A 268 -20.78 -27.42 -15.91
N GLY A 269 -21.40 -28.59 -16.15
CA GLY A 269 -20.70 -29.85 -16.38
C GLY A 269 -19.96 -30.44 -15.18
N LYS A 270 -20.00 -29.80 -14.01
CA LYS A 270 -19.38 -30.31 -12.77
C LYS A 270 -20.34 -31.20 -11.98
N SER A 271 -19.81 -31.90 -10.98
CA SER A 271 -20.60 -32.71 -10.05
C SER A 271 -19.92 -32.69 -8.69
N PHE A 272 -20.69 -32.35 -7.66
CA PHE A 272 -20.17 -32.07 -6.32
C PHE A 272 -20.66 -33.13 -5.32
N THR A 273 -19.87 -33.41 -4.31
CA THR A 273 -20.22 -34.37 -3.24
C THR A 273 -21.26 -33.77 -2.30
N MET A 274 -22.35 -34.50 -2.04
CA MET A 274 -23.36 -34.14 -1.04
C MET A 274 -22.87 -34.45 0.40
N ALA A 275 -21.72 -33.87 0.75
CA ALA A 275 -21.10 -33.97 2.07
C ALA A 275 -20.97 -32.57 2.67
N LEU A 276 -21.39 -32.40 3.92
CA LEU A 276 -21.24 -31.15 4.65
C LEU A 276 -19.76 -30.91 4.95
N ILE A 277 -19.28 -29.70 4.70
CA ILE A 277 -17.89 -29.29 4.96
C ILE A 277 -17.91 -28.16 5.98
N TYR A 278 -17.24 -28.36 7.10
CA TYR A 278 -17.07 -27.34 8.14
C TYR A 278 -15.68 -26.70 8.03
N LYS A 279 -15.62 -25.39 8.28
CA LYS A 279 -14.40 -24.57 8.28
C LYS A 279 -14.48 -23.55 9.39
N ASP A 280 -13.56 -23.61 10.35
CA ASP A 280 -13.32 -22.49 11.25
C ASP A 280 -12.45 -21.46 10.53
N ILE A 281 -12.75 -20.17 10.71
CA ILE A 281 -12.00 -19.05 10.14
C ILE A 281 -11.73 -18.03 11.25
N ASN A 282 -10.45 -17.78 11.55
CA ASN A 282 -10.01 -16.90 12.64
C ASN A 282 -10.18 -15.41 12.28
N PRO A 283 -10.15 -14.49 13.26
CA PRO A 283 -10.17 -13.04 13.01
C PRO A 283 -9.06 -12.63 12.02
N GLY A 284 -9.43 -11.97 10.92
CA GLY A 284 -8.52 -11.54 9.87
C GLY A 284 -8.01 -12.65 8.92
N GLU A 285 -8.38 -13.92 9.15
CA GLU A 285 -8.10 -15.02 8.23
C GLU A 285 -9.02 -14.96 7.00
N SER A 286 -8.59 -15.55 5.88
CA SER A 286 -9.43 -15.69 4.68
C SER A 286 -9.36 -17.08 4.06
N LEU A 287 -10.54 -17.62 3.69
CA LEU A 287 -10.65 -18.76 2.79
C LEU A 287 -10.44 -18.27 1.36
N LYS A 288 -9.62 -18.97 0.57
CA LYS A 288 -9.21 -18.54 -0.78
C LYS A 288 -9.51 -19.62 -1.82
N TRP A 289 -9.96 -19.19 -2.99
CA TRP A 289 -10.27 -20.04 -4.14
C TRP A 289 -9.77 -19.40 -5.43
N GLN A 290 -9.66 -20.21 -6.47
CA GLN A 290 -9.37 -19.79 -7.83
C GLN A 290 -10.32 -20.50 -8.79
N ASP A 291 -10.83 -19.78 -9.79
CA ASP A 291 -11.45 -20.37 -10.97
C ASP A 291 -10.72 -19.94 -12.25
N ILE A 292 -10.83 -20.75 -13.30
CA ILE A 292 -10.19 -20.51 -14.59
C ILE A 292 -11.23 -20.66 -15.70
N TRP A 293 -11.70 -19.53 -16.21
CA TRP A 293 -12.49 -19.51 -17.43
C TRP A 293 -11.56 -19.51 -18.64
N ASP A 294 -11.72 -20.48 -19.53
CA ASP A 294 -10.96 -20.56 -20.78
C ASP A 294 -11.48 -19.59 -21.86
N MET A 295 -12.26 -18.57 -21.52
CA MET A 295 -12.84 -17.61 -22.49
C MET A 295 -13.77 -18.26 -23.54
N THR A 296 -14.24 -19.50 -23.34
CA THR A 296 -15.21 -20.16 -24.23
C THR A 296 -16.64 -19.91 -23.73
N ASN A 297 -17.59 -19.57 -24.61
CA ASN A 297 -19.01 -19.42 -24.25
C ASN A 297 -19.74 -20.78 -24.20
N LYS A 298 -21.02 -20.77 -23.82
CA LYS A 298 -21.84 -21.99 -23.70
C LYS A 298 -22.09 -22.68 -25.05
N GLU A 299 -21.96 -21.94 -26.14
CA GLU A 299 -22.07 -22.39 -27.53
C GLU A 299 -20.78 -23.05 -28.05
N GLY A 300 -19.67 -22.97 -27.30
CA GLY A 300 -18.36 -23.53 -27.67
C GLY A 300 -17.47 -22.60 -28.49
N GLU A 301 -17.81 -21.31 -28.57
CA GLU A 301 -17.07 -20.28 -29.29
C GLU A 301 -16.07 -19.57 -28.37
N LYS A 302 -14.84 -19.33 -28.89
CA LYS A 302 -13.78 -18.64 -28.14
C LYS A 302 -13.98 -17.13 -28.22
N LEU A 303 -14.33 -16.50 -27.09
CA LEU A 303 -14.44 -15.06 -26.96
C LEU A 303 -13.04 -14.42 -26.87
N THR A 304 -12.81 -13.37 -27.66
CA THR A 304 -11.48 -12.73 -27.76
C THR A 304 -11.49 -11.23 -27.48
N SER A 305 -12.66 -10.60 -27.43
CA SER A 305 -12.81 -9.16 -27.21
C SER A 305 -14.19 -8.83 -26.66
N GLY A 306 -14.28 -7.92 -25.69
CA GLY A 306 -15.56 -7.46 -25.12
C GLY A 306 -15.43 -7.08 -23.64
N LYS A 307 -16.49 -6.45 -23.10
CA LYS A 307 -16.66 -6.27 -21.66
C LYS A 307 -17.37 -7.48 -21.06
N TYR A 308 -16.96 -7.85 -19.87
CA TYR A 308 -17.54 -8.94 -19.10
C TYR A 308 -17.64 -8.57 -17.63
N GLN A 309 -18.65 -9.12 -16.97
CA GLN A 309 -18.85 -9.01 -15.53
C GLN A 309 -18.86 -10.41 -14.94
N ALA A 310 -17.88 -10.73 -14.09
CA ALA A 310 -17.87 -11.94 -13.29
C ALA A 310 -18.54 -11.65 -11.94
N ARG A 311 -19.62 -12.37 -11.62
CA ARG A 311 -20.19 -12.46 -10.27
C ARG A 311 -19.63 -13.71 -9.60
N ILE A 312 -19.29 -13.58 -8.32
CA ILE A 312 -18.76 -14.65 -7.48
C ILE A 312 -19.62 -14.72 -6.23
N ASP A 313 -20.18 -15.89 -5.94
CA ASP A 313 -21.08 -16.16 -4.81
C ASP A 313 -20.49 -17.27 -3.93
N ILE A 314 -20.24 -17.00 -2.64
CA ILE A 314 -19.73 -18.01 -1.69
C ILE A 314 -20.91 -18.75 -1.05
N LEU A 315 -20.98 -20.07 -1.26
CA LEU A 315 -22.16 -20.90 -0.94
C LEU A 315 -22.12 -21.43 0.50
N VAL A 316 -22.06 -20.51 1.46
CA VAL A 316 -21.77 -20.79 2.87
C VAL A 316 -22.88 -20.30 3.80
N ARG A 317 -22.99 -20.92 4.99
CA ARG A 317 -23.77 -20.42 6.13
C ARG A 317 -22.97 -20.50 7.42
N LEU A 318 -23.39 -19.78 8.46
CA LEU A 318 -22.88 -20.02 9.81
C LEU A 318 -23.31 -21.42 10.27
N GLY A 319 -22.35 -22.21 10.76
CA GLY A 319 -22.59 -23.52 11.34
C GLY A 319 -23.31 -23.37 12.68
N SER A 320 -24.54 -23.87 12.78
CA SER A 320 -25.33 -23.75 14.00
C SER A 320 -24.85 -24.72 15.09
N GLY A 321 -24.34 -24.17 16.19
CA GLY A 321 -24.24 -24.90 17.46
C GLY A 321 -25.61 -25.44 17.89
N VAL A 322 -25.66 -26.60 18.53
CA VAL A 322 -26.92 -27.29 18.86
C VAL A 322 -27.68 -26.55 19.96
N GLY A 323 -28.53 -25.59 19.55
CA GLY A 323 -29.47 -24.88 20.43
C GLY A 323 -29.61 -23.39 20.16
N GLU A 324 -28.77 -22.78 19.31
CA GLU A 324 -28.74 -21.33 19.11
C GLU A 324 -29.51 -20.87 17.87
N SER A 325 -29.91 -19.60 17.86
CA SER A 325 -30.65 -18.98 16.75
C SER A 325 -29.80 -18.88 15.49
N SER A 326 -30.38 -19.21 14.33
CA SER A 326 -29.71 -19.11 13.04
C SER A 326 -29.52 -17.66 12.60
N GLU A 327 -28.47 -17.02 13.13
CA GLU A 327 -27.89 -15.82 12.54
C GLU A 327 -27.58 -16.09 11.06
N LYS A 328 -28.00 -15.16 10.20
CA LYS A 328 -27.78 -15.25 8.76
C LYS A 328 -26.73 -14.23 8.36
N ILE A 329 -25.74 -14.70 7.61
CA ILE A 329 -24.84 -13.83 6.87
C ILE A 329 -25.66 -13.09 5.81
N ASP A 330 -25.45 -11.78 5.65
CA ASP A 330 -26.06 -11.01 4.57
C ASP A 330 -25.44 -11.43 3.22
N GLU A 331 -26.27 -11.63 2.19
CA GLU A 331 -25.81 -12.11 0.87
C GLU A 331 -24.79 -11.15 0.23
N SER A 332 -24.82 -9.85 0.55
CA SER A 332 -23.84 -8.85 0.08
C SER A 332 -22.44 -9.01 0.70
N GLN A 333 -22.32 -9.75 1.81
CA GLN A 333 -21.02 -10.11 2.39
C GLN A 333 -20.39 -11.30 1.66
N LEU A 334 -21.22 -12.19 1.11
CA LEU A 334 -20.84 -13.43 0.44
C LEU A 334 -20.69 -13.28 -1.09
N THR A 335 -21.06 -12.12 -1.65
CA THR A 335 -21.04 -11.84 -3.09
C THR A 335 -19.95 -10.83 -3.44
N THR A 336 -19.26 -11.01 -4.57
CA THR A 336 -18.45 -9.94 -5.17
C THR A 336 -18.60 -9.91 -6.69
N VAL A 337 -18.29 -8.77 -7.31
CA VAL A 337 -18.50 -8.51 -8.74
C VAL A 337 -17.26 -7.85 -9.32
N ILE A 338 -16.74 -8.42 -10.42
CA ILE A 338 -15.51 -7.99 -11.10
C ILE A 338 -15.83 -7.64 -12.54
N GLU A 339 -15.49 -6.43 -12.98
CA GLU A 339 -15.62 -6.01 -14.38
C GLU A 339 -14.27 -6.05 -15.09
N PHE A 340 -14.24 -6.63 -16.30
CA PHE A 340 -13.02 -6.79 -17.09
C PHE A 340 -13.25 -6.67 -18.60
N ASN A 341 -12.16 -6.43 -19.33
CA ASN A 341 -12.17 -6.25 -20.78
C ASN A 341 -11.22 -7.25 -21.45
N LEU A 342 -11.72 -8.06 -22.38
CA LEU A 342 -10.89 -8.85 -23.29
C LEU A 342 -10.49 -8.00 -24.50
N GLY A 343 -9.27 -8.19 -25.02
CA GLY A 343 -8.83 -7.61 -26.30
C GLY A 343 -8.21 -6.20 -26.23
N VAL A 344 -7.44 -5.90 -25.18
CA VAL A 344 -6.62 -4.67 -25.03
C VAL A 344 -5.19 -4.91 -25.51
#